data_AF-A0AAV1Z629-F1
#
_entry.id   AF-A0AAV1Z629-F1
#
_cell.length_a   1.000
_cell.length_b   1.000
_cell.length_c   1.000
_cell.angle_alpha   90.00
_cell.angle_beta   90.00
_cell.angle_gamma   90.00
#
_symmetry.space_group_name_H-M   'P 1'
#
loop_
_entity.id
_entity.type
_entity.pdbx_description
1 polymer ?
#
loop_
_entity_poly.entity_id
_entity_poly.type
_entity_poly.pdbx_seq_one_letter_code
_entity_poly.pdbx_strand_id
1 'polypeptide(L)'
;MILHIFTVVEAFFLGADERYLEVEFSPHGQHLLLLLSGRKNAIKMCLPVDYTATIKDKTWHGVAKIPKSYFPPQVNLFNAYAIHGSGDSRQYEALFPVPTGHFPHPDFHRLEYFRYIENFKNLLPNINSLSNVWTQALENAGGELTCTEN
;
A
#
# COMPACT_ATOMS: atom_id res chain seq x y z
N MET A 1 4.37 -9.22 -11.70
CA MET A 1 3.89 -8.05 -12.48
C MET A 1 4.27 -6.79 -11.72
N ILE A 2 5.04 -5.88 -12.30
CA ILE A 2 5.52 -4.66 -11.63
C ILE A 2 4.58 -3.51 -12.01
N LEU A 3 3.79 -3.03 -11.07
CA LEU A 3 2.80 -1.97 -11.30
C LEU A 3 3.42 -0.58 -11.42
N HIS A 4 4.59 -0.34 -10.83
CA HIS A 4 5.27 0.96 -10.86
C HIS A 4 5.74 1.43 -12.26
N ILE A 5 5.50 0.67 -13.33
CA ILE A 5 5.77 1.08 -14.73
C ILE A 5 4.52 1.73 -15.35
N PHE A 6 3.33 1.53 -14.78
CA PHE A 6 2.06 2.03 -15.30
C PHE A 6 1.44 3.11 -14.41
N THR A 7 0.33 3.69 -14.86
CA THR A 7 -0.50 4.53 -13.99
C THR A 7 -0.98 3.69 -12.82
N VAL A 8 -0.66 4.11 -11.60
CA VAL A 8 -0.98 3.38 -10.36
C VAL A 8 -1.25 4.38 -9.24
N VAL A 9 -2.15 4.03 -8.34
CA VAL A 9 -2.27 4.67 -7.04
C VAL A 9 -1.88 3.68 -5.96
N GLU A 10 -1.17 4.19 -4.96
CA GLU A 10 -0.66 3.40 -3.85
C GLU A 10 -1.13 4.04 -2.54
N ALA A 11 -1.50 3.23 -1.56
CA ALA A 11 -1.83 3.71 -0.22
C ALA A 11 -1.20 2.83 0.85
N PHE A 12 -0.71 3.48 1.90
CA PHE A 12 0.07 2.84 2.95
C PHE A 12 -0.58 3.10 4.30
N PHE A 13 -0.90 2.03 5.02
CA PHE A 13 -1.52 2.05 6.33
C PHE A 13 -0.53 1.54 7.37
N LEU A 14 0.13 2.46 8.06
CA LEU A 14 1.22 2.19 8.99
C LEU A 14 0.72 2.13 10.43
N GLY A 15 0.98 1.00 11.08
CA GLY A 15 0.66 0.73 12.48
C GLY A 15 1.89 0.53 13.35
N ALA A 16 1.70 -0.17 14.47
CA ALA A 16 2.76 -0.41 15.45
C ALA A 16 3.91 -1.26 14.91
N ASP A 17 5.11 -1.03 15.46
CA ASP A 17 6.34 -1.79 15.17
C ASP A 17 6.73 -1.79 13.68
N GLU A 18 6.50 -0.68 12.99
CA GLU A 18 6.74 -0.52 11.54
C GLU A 18 6.04 -1.57 10.68
N ARG A 19 4.91 -2.11 11.15
CA ARG A 19 4.07 -2.99 10.34
C ARG A 19 3.10 -2.16 9.53
N TYR A 20 3.03 -2.42 8.24
CA TYR A 20 2.14 -1.67 7.35
C TYR A 20 1.55 -2.53 6.25
N LEU A 21 0.32 -2.19 5.90
CA LEU A 21 -0.34 -2.67 4.70
C LEU A 21 -0.07 -1.67 3.58
N GLU A 22 0.41 -2.18 2.46
CA GLU A 22 0.53 -1.43 1.20
C GLU A 22 -0.48 -1.99 0.20
N VAL A 23 -1.17 -1.10 -0.49
CA VAL A 23 -2.16 -1.44 -1.51
C VAL A 23 -1.88 -0.62 -2.77
N GLU A 24 -1.78 -1.30 -3.91
CA GLU A 24 -1.52 -0.71 -5.22
C GLU A 24 -2.65 -1.07 -6.19
N PHE A 25 -3.13 -0.10 -6.94
CA PHE A 25 -4.25 -0.27 -7.86
C PHE A 25 -4.02 0.45 -9.18
N SER A 26 -4.26 -0.25 -10.29
CA SER A 26 -4.16 0.28 -11.65
C SER A 26 -5.53 0.59 -12.26
N PRO A 27 -5.62 1.46 -13.28
CA PRO A 27 -6.86 1.75 -13.99
C PRO A 27 -7.40 0.56 -14.80
N HIS A 28 -6.60 -0.49 -15.02
CA HIS A 28 -6.98 -1.66 -15.82
C HIS A 28 -7.28 -2.90 -14.95
N GLY A 29 -7.53 -2.71 -13.66
CA GLY A 29 -7.95 -3.78 -12.74
C GLY A 29 -6.80 -4.59 -12.12
N GLN A 30 -5.55 -4.32 -12.51
CA GLN A 30 -4.41 -4.93 -11.82
C GLN A 30 -4.23 -4.30 -10.45
N HIS A 31 -3.78 -5.11 -9.50
CA HIS A 31 -3.58 -4.70 -8.12
C HIS A 31 -2.48 -5.52 -7.46
N LEU A 32 -1.88 -4.98 -6.41
CA LEU A 32 -0.92 -5.65 -5.56
C LEU A 32 -1.15 -5.20 -4.13
N LEU A 33 -1.34 -6.14 -3.22
CA LEU A 33 -1.41 -5.86 -1.79
C LEU A 33 -0.26 -6.59 -1.10
N LEU A 34 0.39 -5.92 -0.17
CA LEU A 34 1.56 -6.41 0.55
C LEU A 34 1.38 -6.21 2.06
N LEU A 35 1.83 -7.20 2.84
CA LEU A 35 2.08 -7.00 4.27
C LEU A 35 3.57 -6.80 4.47
N LEU A 36 3.96 -5.71 5.14
CA LEU A 36 5.35 -5.37 5.42
C LEU A 36 5.60 -5.28 6.92
N SER A 37 6.77 -5.76 7.35
CA SER A 37 7.22 -5.71 8.75
C SER A 37 8.60 -5.07 8.82
N GLY A 38 8.62 -3.75 8.97
CA GLY A 38 9.82 -2.93 8.79
C GLY A 38 9.93 -2.37 7.38
N ARG A 39 10.70 -1.29 7.23
CA ARG A 39 10.89 -0.57 5.96
C ARG A 39 11.35 -1.50 4.82
N LYS A 40 10.58 -1.52 3.73
CA LYS A 40 10.81 -2.33 2.51
C LYS A 40 10.94 -3.84 2.76
N ASN A 41 10.45 -4.32 3.90
CA ASN A 41 10.51 -5.73 4.25
C ASN A 41 9.11 -6.36 4.07
N ALA A 42 8.79 -6.71 2.83
CA ALA A 42 7.57 -7.47 2.54
C ALA A 42 7.69 -8.88 3.14
N ILE A 43 6.65 -9.29 3.87
CA ILE A 43 6.55 -10.63 4.48
C ILE A 43 5.41 -11.45 3.86
N LYS A 44 4.52 -10.80 3.10
CA LYS A 44 3.48 -11.45 2.29
C LYS A 44 3.13 -10.54 1.12
N MET A 45 2.88 -11.12 -0.04
CA MET A 45 2.46 -10.40 -1.25
C MET A 45 1.24 -11.04 -1.90
N CYS A 46 0.66 -10.33 -2.87
CA CYS A 46 -0.48 -10.81 -3.66
C CYS A 46 -1.68 -11.22 -2.80
N LEU A 47 -1.99 -10.42 -1.78
CA LEU A 47 -3.19 -10.64 -0.98
C LEU A 47 -4.45 -10.44 -1.83
N PRO A 48 -5.42 -11.37 -1.79
CA PRO A 48 -6.62 -11.26 -2.62
C PRO A 48 -7.49 -10.09 -2.17
N VAL A 49 -8.07 -9.40 -3.14
CA VAL A 49 -8.95 -8.25 -2.95
C VAL A 49 -10.05 -8.23 -4.02
N ASP A 50 -11.25 -7.78 -3.66
CA ASP A 50 -12.29 -7.44 -4.64
C ASP A 50 -12.02 -6.02 -5.14
N TYR A 51 -11.52 -5.89 -6.37
CA TYR A 51 -11.17 -4.60 -6.99
C TYR A 51 -11.82 -4.47 -8.37
N THR A 52 -12.46 -3.34 -8.60
CA THR A 52 -13.01 -2.95 -9.90
C THR A 52 -12.48 -1.57 -10.29
N ALA A 53 -12.21 -1.38 -11.58
CA ALA A 53 -11.78 -0.11 -12.14
C ALA A 53 -12.57 0.22 -13.41
N THR A 54 -12.88 1.49 -13.62
CA THR A 54 -13.51 2.00 -14.84
C THR A 54 -12.77 3.23 -15.32
N ILE A 55 -12.40 3.23 -16.60
CA ILE A 55 -11.77 4.38 -17.28
C ILE A 55 -12.86 5.13 -18.02
N LYS A 56 -12.93 6.45 -17.81
CA LYS A 56 -13.79 7.37 -18.56
C LYS A 56 -12.96 8.56 -19.03
N ASP A 57 -12.79 8.66 -20.34
CA ASP A 57 -11.98 9.69 -20.99
C ASP A 57 -10.54 9.73 -20.45
N LYS A 58 -10.20 10.81 -19.74
CA LYS A 58 -8.88 11.05 -19.13
C LYS A 58 -8.85 10.74 -17.62
N THR A 59 -9.93 10.19 -17.09
CA THR A 59 -10.08 9.88 -15.67
C THR A 59 -10.38 8.40 -15.48
N TRP A 60 -10.06 7.88 -14.31
CA TRP A 60 -10.44 6.53 -13.94
C TRP A 60 -10.92 6.53 -12.49
N HIS A 61 -11.82 5.60 -12.18
CA HIS A 61 -12.34 5.39 -10.84
C HIS A 61 -12.19 3.93 -10.49
N GLY A 62 -11.67 3.65 -9.30
CA GLY A 62 -11.52 2.30 -8.78
C GLY A 62 -12.15 2.15 -7.40
N VAL A 63 -12.69 0.97 -7.13
CA VAL A 63 -13.27 0.61 -5.83
C VAL A 63 -12.69 -0.74 -5.42
N ALA A 64 -12.03 -0.76 -4.25
CA ALA A 64 -11.47 -1.96 -3.64
C ALA A 64 -12.13 -2.24 -2.28
N LYS A 65 -12.45 -3.51 -2.00
CA LYS A 65 -12.90 -3.96 -0.67
C LYS A 65 -11.76 -4.67 0.02
N ILE A 66 -11.07 -3.96 0.90
CA ILE A 66 -9.91 -4.49 1.63
C ILE A 66 -10.39 -5.19 2.91
N PRO A 67 -10.08 -6.49 3.11
CA PRO A 67 -10.39 -7.19 4.34
C PRO A 67 -9.76 -6.52 5.57
N LYS A 68 -10.57 -6.34 6.62
CA LYS A 68 -10.11 -5.80 7.91
C LYS A 68 -8.89 -6.54 8.48
N SER A 69 -8.80 -7.86 8.24
CA SER A 69 -7.71 -8.70 8.70
C SER A 69 -6.34 -8.35 8.11
N TYR A 70 -6.27 -7.55 7.04
CA TYR A 70 -5.00 -7.14 6.42
C TYR A 70 -4.37 -5.94 7.11
N PHE A 71 -5.14 -5.15 7.85
CA PHE A 71 -4.61 -4.01 8.57
C PHE A 71 -3.84 -4.48 9.82
N PRO A 72 -2.62 -3.97 10.06
CA PRO A 72 -1.89 -4.26 11.27
C PRO A 72 -2.55 -3.58 12.48
N PRO A 73 -2.19 -3.96 13.71
CA PRO A 73 -2.63 -3.25 14.90
C PRO A 73 -2.20 -1.78 14.90
N GLN A 74 -3.05 -0.94 15.49
CA GLN A 74 -2.73 0.46 15.79
C GLN A 74 -2.34 1.31 14.57
N VAL A 75 -2.97 1.09 13.41
CA VAL A 75 -2.80 1.99 12.26
C VAL A 75 -3.17 3.41 12.66
N ASN A 76 -2.18 4.30 12.60
CA ASN A 76 -2.33 5.71 12.95
C ASN A 76 -1.63 6.63 11.95
N LEU A 77 -0.71 6.11 11.14
CA LEU A 77 0.05 6.84 10.14
C LEU A 77 -0.37 6.39 8.73
N PHE A 78 -0.44 7.35 7.82
CA PHE A 78 -0.92 7.14 6.46
C PHE A 78 -0.10 7.96 5.46
N ASN A 79 0.04 7.42 4.25
CA ASN A 79 0.36 8.21 3.06
C ASN A 79 -0.26 7.55 1.83
N ALA A 80 -0.41 8.32 0.76
CA ALA A 80 -0.88 7.84 -0.53
C ALA A 80 -0.08 8.48 -1.65
N TYR A 81 0.07 7.77 -2.74
CA TYR A 81 0.85 8.18 -3.88
C TYR A 81 0.07 7.95 -5.17
N ALA A 82 0.31 8.81 -6.15
CA ALA A 82 -0.15 8.62 -7.50
C ALA A 82 1.05 8.68 -8.43
N ILE A 83 1.13 7.69 -9.32
CA ILE A 83 2.20 7.58 -10.29
C ILE A 83 1.56 7.50 -11.65
N HIS A 84 1.95 8.40 -12.56
CA HIS A 84 1.37 8.47 -13.89
C HIS A 84 2.35 9.10 -14.89
N GLY A 85 1.98 9.10 -16.16
CA GLY A 85 2.88 9.46 -17.25
C GLY A 85 3.92 8.37 -17.54
N SER A 86 4.80 8.66 -18.49
CA SER A 86 5.82 7.71 -18.97
C SER A 86 7.09 8.44 -19.40
N GLY A 87 8.22 7.73 -19.35
CA GLY A 87 9.54 8.28 -19.70
C GLY A 87 9.85 9.54 -18.89
N ASP A 88 10.34 10.58 -19.57
CA ASP A 88 10.66 11.88 -18.96
C ASP A 88 9.43 12.63 -18.42
N SER A 89 8.23 12.24 -18.83
CA SER A 89 6.97 12.81 -18.33
C SER A 89 6.41 12.05 -17.12
N ARG A 90 7.16 11.11 -16.54
CA ARG A 90 6.75 10.35 -15.36
C ARG A 90 6.59 11.29 -14.16
N GLN A 91 5.42 11.27 -13.55
CA GLN A 91 5.09 12.05 -12.37
C GLN A 91 4.93 11.15 -11.15
N TYR A 92 5.36 11.67 -10.01
CA TYR A 92 5.25 11.05 -8.70
C TYR A 92 4.62 12.06 -7.75
N GLU A 93 3.38 11.80 -7.36
CA GLU A 93 2.61 12.66 -6.46
C GLU A 93 2.41 11.95 -5.14
N ALA A 94 2.35 12.72 -4.05
CA ALA A 94 2.15 12.21 -2.70
C ALA A 94 1.13 13.08 -1.97
N LEU A 95 0.26 12.45 -1.18
CA LEU A 95 -0.65 13.15 -0.29
C LEU A 95 0.13 13.93 0.78
N PHE A 96 1.15 13.29 1.35
CA PHE A 96 2.11 13.92 2.25
C PHE A 96 3.50 13.85 1.62
N PRO A 97 3.94 14.92 0.93
CA PRO A 97 5.18 14.90 0.18
C PRO A 97 6.40 15.02 1.10
N VAL A 98 7.51 14.46 0.63
CA VAL A 98 8.84 14.75 1.16
C VAL A 98 9.27 16.17 0.74
N PRO A 99 10.17 16.83 1.49
CA PRO A 99 10.75 18.10 1.07
C PRO A 99 11.38 18.00 -0.33
N THR A 100 11.07 18.96 -1.20
CA THR A 100 11.61 19.01 -2.55
C THR A 100 13.14 19.08 -2.53
N GLY A 101 13.80 18.26 -3.34
CA GLY A 101 15.26 18.26 -3.49
C GLY A 101 16.04 17.53 -2.37
N HIS A 102 15.36 16.95 -1.37
CA HIS A 102 16.06 16.22 -0.30
C HIS A 102 16.60 14.85 -0.71
N PHE A 103 16.02 14.22 -1.73
CA PHE A 103 16.38 12.86 -2.14
C PHE A 103 16.58 12.76 -3.65
N PRO A 104 17.58 11.99 -4.10
CA PRO A 104 17.90 11.87 -5.53
C PRO A 104 16.86 11.06 -6.31
N HIS A 105 16.12 10.17 -5.61
CA HIS A 105 15.15 9.27 -6.23
C HIS A 105 13.88 9.15 -5.36
N PRO A 106 12.71 8.94 -5.99
CA PRO A 106 11.47 8.61 -5.29
C PRO A 106 11.64 7.36 -4.42
N ASP A 107 11.09 7.42 -3.21
CA ASP A 107 11.02 6.27 -2.29
C ASP A 107 9.77 6.44 -1.41
N PHE A 108 8.75 5.62 -1.67
CA PHE A 108 7.45 5.71 -1.00
C PHE A 108 7.45 5.05 0.38
N HIS A 109 8.52 4.34 0.74
CA HIS A 109 8.70 3.70 2.04
C HIS A 109 9.46 4.58 3.05
N ARG A 110 9.52 5.89 2.84
CA ARG A 110 10.03 6.84 3.84
C ARG A 110 8.96 7.10 4.89
N LEU A 111 8.80 6.12 5.78
CA LEU A 111 7.78 6.08 6.83
C LEU A 111 7.77 7.35 7.71
N GLU A 112 8.91 8.01 7.87
CA GLU A 112 9.07 9.25 8.63
C GLU A 112 8.25 10.44 8.07
N TYR A 113 7.82 10.39 6.81
CA TYR A 113 6.98 11.43 6.20
C TYR A 113 5.49 11.11 6.23
N PHE A 114 5.10 9.93 6.72
CA PHE A 114 3.70 9.59 6.87
C PHE A 114 3.08 10.49 7.94
N ARG A 115 1.79 10.79 7.78
CA ARG A 115 1.08 11.69 8.70
C ARG A 115 -0.03 10.96 9.42
N TYR A 116 -0.36 11.48 10.59
CA TYR A 116 -1.49 10.98 11.35
C TYR A 116 -2.77 11.14 10.53
N ILE A 117 -3.54 10.05 10.44
CA ILE A 117 -4.89 10.10 9.89
C ILE A 117 -5.88 10.19 11.04
N GLU A 118 -6.57 11.32 11.13
CA GLU A 118 -7.57 11.53 12.17
C GLU A 118 -8.70 10.50 12.04
N ASN A 119 -9.18 10.02 13.18
CA ASN A 119 -10.37 9.16 13.27
C ASN A 119 -10.30 7.82 12.51
N PHE A 120 -9.13 7.37 12.05
CA PHE A 120 -9.00 6.07 11.38
C PHE A 120 -9.45 4.89 12.26
N LYS A 121 -9.21 4.99 13.58
CA LYS A 121 -9.73 4.05 14.59
C LYS A 121 -11.27 3.93 14.59
N ASN A 122 -12.00 4.94 14.11
CA ASN A 122 -13.45 4.89 13.99
C ASN A 122 -13.90 4.12 12.74
N LEU A 123 -13.08 4.15 11.68
CA LEU A 123 -13.31 3.39 10.45
C LEU A 123 -12.95 1.91 10.63
N LEU A 124 -11.89 1.63 11.38
CA LEU A 124 -11.43 0.27 11.70
C LEU A 124 -11.33 0.06 13.22
N PRO A 125 -12.46 0.00 13.94
CA PRO A 125 -12.44 -0.21 15.38
C PRO A 125 -11.92 -1.60 15.73
N ASN A 126 -11.26 -1.74 16.88
CA ASN A 126 -10.87 -3.03 17.48
C ASN A 126 -9.84 -3.85 16.69
N ILE A 127 -8.84 -3.22 16.05
CA ILE A 127 -7.65 -3.92 15.54
C ILE A 127 -6.51 -3.72 16.54
N ASN A 128 -6.58 -4.49 17.64
CA ASN A 128 -5.62 -4.41 18.74
C ASN A 128 -4.61 -5.56 18.75
N SER A 129 -4.84 -6.59 17.94
CA SER A 129 -4.00 -7.79 17.82
C SER A 129 -3.80 -8.16 16.37
N LEU A 130 -2.72 -8.88 16.09
CA LEU A 130 -2.46 -9.43 14.75
C LEU A 130 -3.58 -10.39 14.37
N SER A 131 -3.98 -10.35 13.11
CA SER A 131 -4.85 -11.36 12.53
C SER A 131 -4.06 -12.63 12.22
N ASN A 132 -4.76 -13.74 11.97
CA ASN A 132 -4.11 -14.98 11.51
C ASN A 132 -3.29 -14.76 10.22
N VAL A 133 -3.72 -13.85 9.34
CA VAL A 133 -2.99 -13.52 8.10
C VAL A 133 -1.61 -12.93 8.43
N TRP A 134 -1.55 -12.04 9.43
CA TRP A 134 -0.31 -11.45 9.89
C TRP A 134 0.57 -12.44 10.66
N THR A 135 -0.01 -13.23 11.56
CA THR A 135 0.74 -14.24 12.32
C THR A 135 1.42 -15.24 11.39
N GLN A 136 0.67 -15.77 10.41
CA GLN A 136 1.24 -16.69 9.41
C GLN A 136 2.29 -16.01 8.52
N ALA A 137 2.08 -14.74 8.14
CA ALA A 137 3.08 -14.01 7.34
C ALA A 137 4.40 -13.82 8.11
N LEU A 138 4.32 -13.54 9.41
CA LEU A 138 5.49 -13.38 10.27
C LEU A 138 6.24 -14.70 10.49
N GLU A 139 5.51 -15.80 10.68
CA GLU A 139 6.11 -17.14 10.83
C GLU A 139 6.88 -17.58 9.57
N ASN A 140 6.39 -17.18 8.39
CA ASN A 140 7.01 -17.49 7.09
C ASN A 140 7.96 -16.40 6.58
N ALA A 141 8.23 -15.37 7.39
CA ALA A 141 9.08 -14.25 6.98
C ALA A 141 10.51 -14.73 6.65
N GLY A 142 11.12 -14.12 5.63
CA GLY A 142 12.43 -14.53 5.11
C GLY A 142 12.39 -15.70 4.12
N GLY A 143 11.23 -16.30 3.89
CA GLY A 143 11.00 -17.21 2.76
C GLY A 143 10.83 -16.47 1.42
N GLU A 144 10.81 -17.24 0.33
CA GLU A 144 10.54 -16.68 -1.00
C GLU A 144 9.11 -16.16 -1.10
N LEU A 145 8.96 -14.89 -1.47
CA LEU A 145 7.64 -14.30 -1.70
C LEU A 145 7.16 -14.67 -3.11
N THR A 146 6.05 -15.39 -3.17
CA THR A 146 5.41 -15.77 -4.43
C THR A 146 3.95 -15.37 -4.44
N CYS A 147 3.45 -15.02 -5.62
CA CYS A 147 2.03 -14.86 -5.85
C CYS A 147 1.51 -16.24 -6.24
N THR A 148 0.86 -16.93 -5.30
CA THR A 148 0.15 -18.16 -5.65
C THR A 148 -1.07 -17.79 -6.48
N GLU A 149 -1.15 -18.31 -7.70
CA GLU A 149 -2.39 -18.27 -8.47
C GLU A 149 -3.44 -19.08 -7.70
N ASN A 150 -4.58 -18.45 -7.39
CA ASN A 150 -5.77 -19.17 -6.93
C ASN A 150 -6.56 -19.65 -8.14
#